data_AF-A0A195ES82-F1
#
_entry.id   AF-A0A195ES82-F1
#
_cell.length_a   1.000
_cell.length_b   1.000
_cell.length_c   1.000
_cell.angle_alpha   90.00
_cell.angle_beta   90.00
_cell.angle_gamma   90.00
#
_symmetry.space_group_name_H-M   'P 1'
#
loop_
_entity.id
_entity.type
_entity.pdbx_description
1 polymer ?
#
loop_
_entity_poly.entity_id
_entity_poly.type
_entity_poly.pdbx_seq_one_letter_code
_entity_poly.pdbx_strand_id
1 'polypeptide(L)'
;MPSLLEALELKYGSSTTDCSLTDDEAESGSPKAALSVSIFIPKKSPRHTVPALLVLQDCDIESAGNDAEKLRNKCKNVEELDLAQNKLSQWTEVFGILQHMPKIKFVNLSFNCLAEVLEIKHGNYDHLRNLVLNGTRVSWSTVQGLVRLLRNLEELHLSLNEYKTVDLDHQKPENVNPALKKLHFTGNPVEVWNEISKLGYLFPNLKSLVLAECPIRRGWPSESKPESNGMTIESPHDPFRMLRFLNLNGTLLSIWDEVERLARFPALKSLRIQGCPLFESPREYTEHERRQLLIARLPNVETLNGGGVISSQEREDAERAFIRYYMDKPEADRPERQVSTLAKYSELVAIHGKLDPLVNVDLTPEKRVKVTFTYGDLVEVRSVDVYRTVFELKTKLESMVKIPANRMRLFYVDQEMKAQYGPEEMLYPNKQLYRYNIRNGDEIIIDSKLNRFASTSSTTSSIRS
;
A
#
# COMPACT_ATOMS: atom_id res chain seq x y z
N MET A 1 28.11 -12.80 -29.22
CA MET A 1 27.84 -11.93 -28.05
C MET A 1 28.51 -12.59 -26.84
N PRO A 2 28.67 -11.94 -25.67
CA PRO A 2 29.46 -12.55 -24.60
C PRO A 2 28.81 -13.85 -24.08
N SER A 3 29.64 -14.84 -23.80
CA SER A 3 29.29 -16.00 -23.01
C SER A 3 29.32 -15.68 -21.51
N LEU A 4 28.71 -16.53 -20.68
CA LEU A 4 28.81 -16.43 -19.23
C LEU A 4 30.28 -16.40 -18.79
N LEU A 5 31.12 -17.25 -19.37
CA LEU A 5 32.54 -17.28 -19.05
C LEU A 5 33.23 -15.95 -19.35
N GLU A 6 32.97 -15.34 -20.49
CA GLU A 6 33.53 -14.03 -20.85
C GLU A 6 33.03 -12.93 -19.91
N ALA A 7 31.75 -12.93 -19.57
CA ALA A 7 31.19 -12.00 -18.59
C ALA A 7 31.82 -12.17 -17.20
N LEU A 8 32.12 -13.41 -16.80
CA LEU A 8 32.84 -13.70 -15.56
C LEU A 8 34.29 -13.22 -15.59
N GLU A 9 34.99 -13.34 -16.72
CA GLU A 9 36.35 -12.82 -16.85
C GLU A 9 36.38 -11.29 -16.90
N LEU A 10 35.40 -10.67 -17.55
CA LEU A 10 35.28 -9.21 -17.55
C LEU A 10 35.02 -8.67 -16.14
N LYS A 11 34.17 -9.35 -15.36
CA LYS A 11 33.77 -8.89 -14.02
C LYS A 11 34.73 -9.30 -12.90
N TYR A 12 35.33 -10.49 -13.00
CA TYR A 12 36.14 -11.10 -11.93
C TYR A 12 37.51 -11.62 -12.38
N GLY A 13 37.80 -11.53 -13.67
CA GLY A 13 39.11 -11.86 -14.25
C GLY A 13 40.11 -10.73 -14.07
N SER A 14 41.33 -10.97 -14.57
CA SER A 14 42.51 -10.11 -14.35
C SER A 14 42.75 -9.04 -15.42
N SER A 15 41.88 -8.91 -16.42
CA SER A 15 42.11 -8.02 -17.57
C SER A 15 41.11 -6.87 -17.62
N THR A 16 41.57 -5.66 -17.30
CA THR A 16 41.08 -4.46 -17.99
C THR A 16 42.20 -3.98 -18.90
N THR A 17 41.86 -3.86 -20.17
CA THR A 17 42.48 -2.94 -21.12
C THR A 17 42.83 -1.63 -20.43
N ASP A 18 44.03 -1.12 -20.70
CA ASP A 18 44.47 0.21 -20.26
C ASP A 18 43.43 1.24 -20.70
N CYS A 19 42.62 1.76 -19.77
CA CYS A 19 41.88 2.99 -19.99
C CYS A 19 42.86 4.16 -19.91
N SER A 20 43.69 4.32 -20.95
CA SER A 20 44.26 5.62 -21.25
C SER A 20 43.14 6.49 -21.79
N LEU A 21 42.58 7.35 -20.94
CA LEU A 21 41.79 8.49 -21.39
C LEU A 21 42.76 9.42 -22.14
N THR A 22 42.88 9.25 -23.46
CA THR A 22 43.42 10.28 -24.33
C THR A 22 42.24 11.10 -24.82
N ASP A 23 42.08 12.28 -24.23
CA ASP A 23 41.21 13.33 -24.77
C ASP A 23 41.81 13.79 -26.11
N ASP A 24 41.35 13.18 -27.21
CA ASP A 24 41.58 13.70 -28.56
C ASP A 24 40.51 14.74 -28.89
N GLU A 25 40.65 15.94 -28.32
CA GLU A 25 40.08 17.15 -28.92
C GLU A 25 41.23 17.98 -29.51
N ALA A 26 41.31 17.93 -30.84
CA ALA A 26 42.12 18.83 -31.63
C ALA A 26 41.48 20.22 -31.63
N GLU A 27 42.03 21.16 -30.86
CA GLU A 27 41.92 22.58 -31.20
C GLU A 27 43.11 23.40 -30.70
N SER A 28 43.51 24.34 -31.55
CA SER A 28 44.73 25.13 -31.49
C SER A 28 44.77 26.13 -30.32
N GLY A 29 45.90 26.19 -29.60
CA GLY A 29 46.37 27.44 -28.97
C GLY A 29 46.77 27.38 -27.50
N SER A 30 48.10 27.42 -27.27
CA SER A 30 48.83 27.78 -26.04
C SER A 30 48.97 26.72 -24.91
N PRO A 31 50.13 26.66 -24.21
CA PRO A 31 50.51 25.53 -23.37
C PRO A 31 50.04 25.73 -21.92
N LYS A 32 49.05 24.97 -21.48
CA LYS A 32 48.82 24.71 -20.05
C LYS A 32 49.09 23.24 -19.78
N ALA A 33 50.12 22.97 -18.99
CA ALA A 33 50.46 21.64 -18.51
C ALA A 33 49.29 21.06 -17.71
N ALA A 34 48.49 20.22 -18.36
CA ALA A 34 47.49 19.40 -17.68
C ALA A 34 48.23 18.25 -16.99
N LEU A 35 48.31 18.34 -15.65
CA LEU A 35 48.77 17.23 -14.80
C LEU A 35 47.76 16.09 -14.93
N SER A 36 48.15 15.00 -15.61
CA SER A 36 47.38 13.77 -15.63
C SER A 36 47.44 13.12 -14.24
N VAL A 37 46.29 13.08 -13.55
CA VAL A 37 46.17 12.37 -12.28
C VAL A 37 45.88 10.91 -12.58
N SER A 38 46.90 10.06 -12.52
CA SER A 38 46.73 8.61 -12.59
C SER A 38 46.29 8.07 -11.23
N ILE A 39 45.00 7.74 -11.09
CA ILE A 39 44.49 7.03 -9.90
C ILE A 39 44.85 5.56 -10.04
N PHE A 40 45.84 5.10 -9.26
CA PHE A 40 46.22 3.70 -9.22
C PHE A 40 45.24 2.91 -8.33
N ILE A 41 44.32 2.16 -8.95
CA ILE A 41 43.44 1.22 -8.24
C ILE A 41 44.19 -0.11 -8.10
N PRO A 42 44.46 -0.62 -6.88
CA PRO A 42 45.14 -1.90 -6.70
C PRO A 42 44.38 -3.03 -7.38
N LYS A 43 45.07 -3.78 -8.26
CA LYS A 43 44.52 -4.97 -8.92
C LYS A 43 44.04 -5.96 -7.86
N LYS A 44 42.73 -6.21 -7.78
CA LYS A 44 42.21 -7.37 -7.03
C LYS A 44 42.77 -8.61 -7.72
N SER A 45 43.44 -9.49 -6.98
CA SER A 45 43.94 -10.76 -7.51
C SER A 45 42.80 -11.52 -8.20
N PRO A 46 43.04 -12.14 -9.37
CA PRO A 46 42.02 -12.88 -10.09
C PRO A 46 41.40 -13.92 -9.15
N ARG A 47 40.08 -13.88 -9.03
CA ARG A 47 39.39 -14.84 -8.17
C ARG A 47 39.39 -16.19 -8.86
N HIS A 48 39.98 -17.20 -8.20
CA HIS A 48 39.90 -18.59 -8.64
C HIS A 48 38.46 -19.13 -8.56
N THR A 49 37.61 -18.52 -7.73
CA THR A 49 36.19 -18.86 -7.58
C THR A 49 35.35 -17.59 -7.44
N VAL A 50 34.17 -17.57 -8.05
CA VAL A 50 33.25 -16.42 -7.94
C VAL A 50 32.48 -16.46 -6.60
N PRO A 51 31.87 -15.34 -6.17
CA PRO A 51 31.05 -15.32 -4.95
C PRO A 51 29.83 -16.27 -5.05
N ALA A 52 29.24 -16.60 -3.90
CA ALA A 52 28.01 -17.42 -3.85
C ALA A 52 26.81 -16.75 -4.53
N LEU A 53 26.73 -15.41 -4.47
CA LEU A 53 25.79 -14.59 -5.22
C LEU A 53 26.47 -14.04 -6.47
N LEU A 54 25.96 -14.41 -7.64
CA LEU A 54 26.43 -13.94 -8.93
C LEU A 54 25.34 -13.14 -9.63
N VAL A 55 25.56 -11.82 -9.72
CA VAL A 55 24.69 -10.90 -10.47
C VAL A 55 25.36 -10.52 -11.78
N LEU A 56 24.75 -10.88 -12.90
CA LEU A 56 25.19 -10.59 -14.27
C LEU A 56 24.00 -10.15 -15.11
N GLN A 57 23.22 -9.22 -14.56
CA GLN A 57 22.12 -8.58 -15.28
C GLN A 57 22.64 -7.71 -16.42
N ASP A 58 21.92 -7.68 -17.54
CA ASP A 58 22.17 -6.77 -18.67
C ASP A 58 23.63 -6.84 -19.18
N CYS A 59 24.14 -8.08 -19.29
CA CYS A 59 25.51 -8.36 -19.72
C CYS A 59 25.57 -8.97 -21.13
N ASP A 60 24.47 -8.93 -21.88
CA ASP A 60 24.34 -9.50 -23.23
C ASP A 60 24.67 -11.01 -23.35
N ILE A 61 24.54 -11.76 -22.25
CA ILE A 61 24.91 -13.18 -22.20
C ILE A 61 23.96 -14.02 -23.08
N GLU A 62 24.51 -14.82 -24.00
CA GLU A 62 23.72 -15.70 -24.88
C GLU A 62 23.98 -17.20 -24.67
N SER A 63 25.10 -17.56 -24.04
CA SER A 63 25.54 -18.95 -23.88
C SER A 63 26.39 -19.18 -22.64
N ALA A 64 26.64 -20.44 -22.26
CA ALA A 64 27.55 -20.79 -21.18
C ALA A 64 29.02 -20.43 -21.51
N GLY A 65 29.44 -20.69 -22.75
CA GLY A 65 30.83 -20.59 -23.21
C GLY A 65 31.51 -21.95 -23.34
N ASN A 66 32.66 -21.97 -24.01
CA ASN A 66 33.26 -23.20 -24.56
C ASN A 66 34.17 -23.98 -23.57
N ASP A 67 34.43 -23.46 -22.38
CA ASP A 67 35.34 -24.07 -21.38
C ASP A 67 34.57 -24.49 -20.11
N ALA A 68 34.00 -25.69 -20.19
CA ALA A 68 33.20 -26.31 -19.14
C ALA A 68 33.98 -26.52 -17.83
N GLU A 69 35.27 -26.86 -17.90
CA GLU A 69 36.10 -27.12 -16.72
C GLU A 69 36.40 -25.82 -15.98
N LYS A 70 36.70 -24.75 -16.71
CA LYS A 70 36.91 -23.42 -16.13
C LYS A 70 35.64 -22.87 -15.50
N LEU A 71 34.48 -23.03 -16.16
CA LEU A 71 33.18 -22.68 -15.59
C LEU A 71 32.90 -23.46 -14.31
N ARG A 72 33.07 -24.79 -14.32
CA ARG A 72 32.88 -25.64 -13.15
C ARG A 72 33.76 -25.19 -11.97
N ASN A 73 35.03 -24.92 -12.23
CA ASN A 73 35.97 -24.51 -11.19
C ASN A 73 35.62 -23.14 -10.60
N LYS A 74 35.22 -22.18 -11.45
CA LYS A 74 34.82 -20.84 -11.01
C LYS A 74 33.49 -20.86 -10.24
N CYS A 75 32.51 -21.60 -10.72
CA CYS A 75 31.11 -21.52 -10.30
C CYS A 75 30.66 -22.58 -9.26
N LYS A 76 31.55 -23.48 -8.83
CA LYS A 76 31.24 -24.58 -7.87
C LYS A 76 30.59 -24.17 -6.54
N ASN A 77 30.73 -22.91 -6.14
CA ASN A 77 30.20 -22.36 -4.89
C ASN A 77 29.03 -21.38 -5.09
N VAL A 78 28.55 -21.21 -6.32
CA VAL A 78 27.40 -20.33 -6.60
C VAL A 78 26.13 -20.96 -6.04
N GLU A 79 25.39 -20.16 -5.28
CA GLU A 79 24.10 -20.50 -4.68
C GLU A 79 22.97 -19.64 -5.26
N GLU A 80 23.27 -18.43 -5.73
CA GLU A 80 22.30 -17.51 -6.31
C GLU A 80 22.83 -16.92 -7.62
N LEU A 81 22.03 -17.00 -8.67
CA LEU A 81 22.38 -16.55 -10.01
C LEU A 81 21.32 -15.60 -10.54
N ASP A 82 21.72 -14.36 -10.83
CA ASP A 82 20.88 -13.39 -11.54
C ASP A 82 21.43 -13.13 -12.94
N LEU A 83 20.66 -13.58 -13.92
CA LEU A 83 20.90 -13.42 -15.35
C LEU A 83 19.74 -12.66 -16.01
N ALA A 84 19.03 -11.80 -15.27
CA ALA A 84 17.96 -11.00 -15.84
C ALA A 84 18.46 -10.11 -16.99
N GLN A 85 17.57 -9.80 -17.95
CA GLN A 85 17.84 -8.90 -19.07
C GLN A 85 19.08 -9.31 -19.91
N ASN A 86 19.29 -10.60 -20.12
CA ASN A 86 20.30 -11.10 -21.04
C ASN A 86 19.64 -11.58 -22.35
N LYS A 87 20.44 -12.21 -23.22
CA LYS A 87 20.04 -12.66 -24.55
C LYS A 87 19.87 -14.18 -24.64
N LEU A 88 19.60 -14.84 -23.50
CA LEU A 88 19.33 -16.27 -23.47
C LEU A 88 17.99 -16.54 -24.15
N SER A 89 17.99 -17.41 -25.17
CA SER A 89 16.77 -17.84 -25.87
C SER A 89 16.54 -19.35 -25.82
N GLN A 90 17.60 -20.11 -25.52
CA GLN A 90 17.63 -21.56 -25.55
C GLN A 90 17.69 -22.14 -24.14
N TRP A 91 16.80 -23.08 -23.84
CA TRP A 91 16.85 -23.82 -22.56
C TRP A 91 18.11 -24.68 -22.43
N THR A 92 18.65 -25.17 -23.54
CA THR A 92 19.92 -25.91 -23.57
C THR A 92 21.07 -25.09 -23.02
N GLU A 93 21.15 -23.79 -23.34
CA GLU A 93 22.16 -22.88 -22.80
C GLU A 93 21.93 -22.57 -21.32
N VAL A 94 20.68 -22.36 -20.91
CA VAL A 94 20.32 -22.16 -19.50
C VAL A 94 20.79 -23.36 -18.66
N PHE A 95 20.45 -24.58 -19.06
CA PHE A 95 20.89 -25.77 -18.33
C PHE A 95 22.39 -26.05 -18.51
N GLY A 96 22.97 -25.66 -19.65
CA GLY A 96 24.41 -25.65 -19.89
C GLY A 96 25.19 -24.76 -18.92
N ILE A 97 24.58 -23.67 -18.44
CA ILE A 97 25.10 -22.84 -17.35
C ILE A 97 24.91 -23.54 -15.99
N LEU A 98 23.67 -23.95 -15.68
CA LEU A 98 23.29 -24.44 -14.36
C LEU A 98 24.00 -25.73 -13.95
N GLN A 99 24.36 -26.60 -14.89
CA GLN A 99 25.11 -27.84 -14.62
C GLN A 99 26.49 -27.61 -13.97
N HIS A 100 27.03 -26.38 -14.05
CA HIS A 100 28.30 -26.00 -13.42
C HIS A 100 28.15 -25.44 -12.00
N MET A 101 26.92 -25.37 -11.48
CA MET A 101 26.56 -24.76 -10.20
C MET A 101 25.82 -25.77 -9.29
N PRO A 102 26.53 -26.76 -8.72
CA PRO A 102 25.90 -27.87 -7.98
C PRO A 102 25.16 -27.45 -6.70
N LYS A 103 25.41 -26.23 -6.20
CA LYS A 103 24.79 -25.67 -4.98
C LYS A 103 23.71 -24.64 -5.27
N ILE A 104 23.27 -24.49 -6.52
CA ILE A 104 22.34 -23.45 -6.94
C ILE A 104 20.99 -23.59 -6.21
N LYS A 105 20.52 -22.50 -5.62
CA LYS A 105 19.27 -22.40 -4.84
C LYS A 105 18.30 -21.37 -5.44
N PHE A 106 18.83 -20.32 -6.06
CA PHE A 106 18.05 -19.25 -6.66
C PHE A 106 18.55 -18.94 -8.07
N VAL A 107 17.63 -18.83 -9.03
CA VAL A 107 17.93 -18.45 -10.41
C VAL A 107 16.93 -17.40 -10.88
N ASN A 108 17.43 -16.26 -11.34
CA ASN A 108 16.65 -15.23 -12.01
C ASN A 108 17.01 -15.14 -13.49
N LEU A 109 16.02 -15.37 -14.36
CA LEU A 109 16.14 -15.33 -15.82
C LEU A 109 15.19 -14.29 -16.42
N SER A 110 14.65 -13.39 -15.61
CA SER A 110 13.67 -12.40 -16.07
C SER A 110 14.11 -11.65 -17.32
N PHE A 111 13.18 -11.37 -18.22
CA PHE A 111 13.44 -10.60 -19.44
C PHE A 111 14.50 -11.19 -20.39
N ASN A 112 14.65 -12.53 -20.39
CA ASN A 112 15.27 -13.30 -21.47
C ASN A 112 14.19 -13.89 -22.39
N CYS A 113 14.43 -14.08 -23.69
CA CYS A 113 13.41 -14.55 -24.64
C CYS A 113 13.34 -16.10 -24.70
N LEU A 114 12.82 -16.73 -23.64
CA LEU A 114 12.78 -18.20 -23.47
C LEU A 114 11.50 -18.85 -24.00
N ALA A 115 11.03 -18.41 -25.18
CA ALA A 115 9.78 -18.87 -25.79
C ALA A 115 9.85 -20.31 -26.34
N GLU A 116 11.05 -20.83 -26.56
CA GLU A 116 11.24 -22.17 -27.10
C GLU A 116 10.79 -23.28 -26.15
N VAL A 117 10.44 -24.42 -26.75
CA VAL A 117 10.02 -25.61 -26.01
C VAL A 117 11.22 -26.22 -25.31
N LEU A 118 11.03 -26.59 -24.05
CA LEU A 118 12.04 -27.28 -23.27
C LEU A 118 12.32 -28.69 -23.84
N GLU A 119 13.49 -28.87 -24.44
CA GLU A 119 14.09 -30.19 -24.66
C GLU A 119 14.83 -30.64 -23.41
N ILE A 120 14.21 -31.52 -22.62
CA ILE A 120 14.79 -32.02 -21.36
C ILE A 120 15.97 -32.96 -21.68
N LYS A 121 17.20 -32.63 -21.26
CA LYS A 121 18.41 -33.43 -21.51
C LYS A 121 19.13 -33.96 -20.25
N HIS A 122 18.41 -34.10 -19.14
CA HIS A 122 18.91 -34.56 -17.82
C HIS A 122 19.67 -33.49 -17.00
N GLY A 123 19.67 -33.66 -15.68
CA GLY A 123 20.38 -32.81 -14.71
C GLY A 123 19.82 -32.99 -13.29
N ASN A 124 20.68 -32.86 -12.28
CA ASN A 124 20.25 -32.83 -10.87
C ASN A 124 20.19 -31.37 -10.40
N TYR A 125 18.98 -30.91 -10.06
CA TYR A 125 18.71 -29.56 -9.55
C TYR A 125 18.05 -29.60 -8.17
N ASP A 126 18.38 -30.62 -7.37
CA ASP A 126 17.72 -30.91 -6.08
C ASP A 126 17.84 -29.78 -5.06
N HIS A 127 18.80 -28.86 -5.23
CA HIS A 127 19.01 -27.68 -4.39
C HIS A 127 18.24 -26.44 -4.85
N LEU A 128 17.73 -26.41 -6.09
CA LEU A 128 17.02 -25.24 -6.62
C LEU A 128 15.67 -25.10 -5.89
N ARG A 129 15.44 -23.92 -5.29
CA ARG A 129 14.24 -23.59 -4.51
C ARG A 129 13.46 -22.44 -5.14
N ASN A 130 14.13 -21.53 -5.83
CA ASN A 130 13.54 -20.30 -6.34
C ASN A 130 13.90 -20.11 -7.81
N LEU A 131 12.88 -19.91 -8.64
CA LEU A 131 13.04 -19.68 -10.08
C LEU A 131 12.20 -18.48 -10.52
N VAL A 132 12.84 -17.50 -11.14
CA VAL A 132 12.20 -16.28 -11.63
C VAL A 132 12.23 -16.23 -13.15
N LEU A 133 11.05 -16.24 -13.78
CA LEU A 133 10.83 -16.26 -15.24
C LEU A 133 9.91 -15.12 -15.69
N ASN A 134 9.97 -13.96 -15.02
CA ASN A 134 9.10 -12.85 -15.40
C ASN A 134 9.48 -12.28 -16.76
N GLY A 135 8.50 -11.99 -17.62
CA GLY A 135 8.76 -11.35 -18.91
C GLY A 135 9.59 -12.19 -19.88
N THR A 136 9.49 -13.52 -19.79
CA THR A 136 10.31 -14.44 -20.60
C THR A 136 9.58 -15.05 -21.80
N ARG A 137 8.26 -14.88 -21.87
CA ARG A 137 7.37 -15.52 -22.87
C ARG A 137 7.43 -17.05 -22.84
N VAL A 138 7.80 -17.62 -21.70
CA VAL A 138 7.91 -19.07 -21.53
C VAL A 138 6.54 -19.73 -21.72
N SER A 139 6.46 -20.79 -22.52
CA SER A 139 5.19 -21.49 -22.81
C SER A 139 4.74 -22.41 -21.68
N TRP A 140 3.44 -22.74 -21.61
CA TRP A 140 2.93 -23.68 -20.61
C TRP A 140 3.52 -25.09 -20.72
N SER A 141 3.81 -25.57 -21.92
CA SER A 141 4.48 -26.86 -22.11
C SER A 141 5.87 -26.87 -21.47
N THR A 142 6.62 -25.77 -21.61
CA THR A 142 7.90 -25.57 -20.93
C THR A 142 7.72 -25.47 -19.43
N VAL A 143 6.76 -24.67 -18.93
CA VAL A 143 6.47 -24.59 -17.48
C VAL A 143 6.16 -25.98 -16.92
N GLN A 144 5.37 -26.79 -17.61
CA GLN A 144 5.07 -28.16 -17.19
C GLN A 144 6.32 -29.04 -17.12
N GLY A 145 7.20 -28.93 -18.11
CA GLY A 145 8.50 -29.62 -18.11
C GLY A 145 9.39 -29.20 -16.94
N LEU A 146 9.47 -27.90 -16.63
CA LEU A 146 10.21 -27.37 -15.49
C LEU A 146 9.64 -27.86 -14.16
N VAL A 147 8.31 -27.86 -14.00
CA VAL A 147 7.63 -28.32 -12.78
C VAL A 147 7.85 -29.82 -12.54
N ARG A 148 7.94 -30.63 -13.61
CA ARG A 148 8.33 -32.04 -13.53
C ARG A 148 9.80 -32.23 -13.15
N LEU A 149 10.69 -31.40 -13.68
CA LEU A 149 12.13 -31.49 -13.44
C LEU A 149 12.51 -31.00 -12.04
N LEU A 150 11.95 -29.88 -11.61
CA LEU A 150 12.33 -29.15 -10.40
C LEU A 150 11.42 -29.51 -9.22
N ARG A 151 11.52 -30.76 -8.74
CA ARG A 151 10.61 -31.33 -7.73
C ARG A 151 10.72 -30.69 -6.34
N ASN A 152 11.81 -29.96 -6.05
CA ASN A 152 12.02 -29.25 -4.79
C ASN A 152 11.81 -27.73 -4.90
N LEU A 153 11.26 -27.23 -6.02
CA LEU A 153 11.01 -25.81 -6.21
C LEU A 153 9.93 -25.31 -5.23
N GLU A 154 10.24 -24.27 -4.46
CA GLU A 154 9.35 -23.71 -3.44
C GLU A 154 8.70 -22.40 -3.89
N GLU A 155 9.36 -21.65 -4.78
CA GLU A 155 8.92 -20.33 -5.23
C GLU A 155 9.16 -20.16 -6.74
N LEU A 156 8.09 -19.80 -7.46
CA LEU A 156 8.10 -19.63 -8.90
C LEU A 156 7.50 -18.27 -9.28
N HIS A 157 8.18 -17.55 -10.18
CA HIS A 157 7.68 -16.30 -10.71
C HIS A 157 7.45 -16.40 -12.22
N LEU A 158 6.22 -16.12 -12.63
CA LEU A 158 5.69 -16.26 -13.99
C LEU A 158 4.96 -14.97 -14.43
N SER A 159 5.32 -13.83 -13.86
CA SER A 159 4.68 -12.54 -14.13
C SER A 159 5.02 -12.03 -15.53
N LEU A 160 4.15 -11.23 -16.14
CA LEU A 160 4.41 -10.55 -17.42
C LEU A 160 4.71 -11.49 -18.59
N ASN A 161 4.15 -12.70 -18.61
CA ASN A 161 4.37 -13.69 -19.68
C ASN A 161 3.20 -13.76 -20.68
N GLU A 162 2.27 -12.81 -20.62
CA GLU A 162 1.13 -12.70 -21.54
C GLU A 162 0.15 -13.90 -21.47
N TYR A 163 0.12 -14.62 -20.35
CA TYR A 163 -0.81 -15.75 -20.16
C TYR A 163 -2.27 -15.31 -20.07
N LYS A 164 -3.08 -15.79 -21.01
CA LYS A 164 -4.55 -15.61 -21.03
C LYS A 164 -5.30 -16.77 -20.37
N THR A 165 -4.74 -17.97 -20.49
CA THR A 165 -5.26 -19.23 -19.94
C THR A 165 -4.15 -19.97 -19.20
N VAL A 166 -4.50 -21.00 -18.44
CA VAL A 166 -3.58 -21.96 -17.82
C VAL A 166 -3.74 -23.31 -18.52
N ASP A 167 -2.82 -23.63 -19.42
CA ASP A 167 -2.88 -24.81 -20.28
C ASP A 167 -2.01 -25.94 -19.73
N LEU A 168 -2.37 -26.40 -18.51
CA LEU A 168 -1.63 -27.43 -17.79
C LEU A 168 -2.56 -28.60 -17.44
N ASP A 169 -2.06 -29.81 -17.65
CA ASP A 169 -2.80 -31.06 -17.42
C ASP A 169 -2.69 -31.48 -15.95
N HIS A 170 -3.57 -30.97 -15.10
CA HIS A 170 -3.56 -31.26 -13.66
C HIS A 170 -4.13 -32.65 -13.30
N GLN A 171 -4.66 -33.40 -14.27
CA GLN A 171 -5.20 -34.75 -14.03
C GLN A 171 -4.10 -35.81 -13.90
N LYS A 172 -2.91 -35.50 -14.39
CA LYS A 172 -1.75 -36.39 -14.36
C LYS A 172 -0.88 -36.14 -13.13
N PRO A 173 -0.67 -37.14 -12.24
CA PRO A 173 0.09 -36.96 -11.00
C PRO A 173 1.52 -36.44 -11.19
N GLU A 174 2.18 -36.76 -12.29
CA GLU A 174 3.52 -36.28 -12.61
C GLU A 174 3.59 -34.76 -12.82
N ASN A 175 2.47 -34.10 -13.12
CA ASN A 175 2.39 -32.65 -13.33
C ASN A 175 2.18 -31.88 -12.02
N VAL A 176 1.78 -32.57 -10.96
CA VAL A 176 1.54 -31.97 -9.65
C VAL A 176 2.87 -31.80 -8.92
N ASN A 177 3.13 -30.60 -8.39
CA ASN A 177 4.31 -30.28 -7.61
C ASN A 177 3.91 -29.77 -6.20
N PRO A 178 3.97 -30.65 -5.19
CA PRO A 178 3.58 -30.29 -3.83
C PRO A 178 4.63 -29.47 -3.07
N ALA A 179 5.85 -29.28 -3.61
CA ALA A 179 6.88 -28.49 -2.97
C ALA A 179 6.66 -26.98 -3.13
N LEU A 180 5.97 -26.58 -4.21
CA LEU A 180 5.73 -25.17 -4.51
C LEU A 180 4.77 -24.53 -3.49
N LYS A 181 5.23 -23.46 -2.85
CA LYS A 181 4.51 -22.73 -1.79
C LYS A 181 4.17 -21.30 -2.20
N LYS A 182 4.90 -20.72 -3.15
CA LYS A 182 4.68 -19.34 -3.59
C LYS A 182 4.68 -19.23 -5.11
N LEU A 183 3.69 -18.52 -5.63
CA LEU A 183 3.55 -18.26 -7.06
C LEU A 183 3.31 -16.77 -7.29
N HIS A 184 4.18 -16.16 -8.11
CA HIS A 184 4.00 -14.81 -8.61
C HIS A 184 3.52 -14.86 -10.06
N PHE A 185 2.40 -14.21 -10.34
CA PHE A 185 1.71 -14.30 -11.62
C PHE A 185 1.19 -12.94 -12.11
N THR A 186 1.84 -11.86 -11.65
CA THR A 186 1.42 -10.47 -11.87
C THR A 186 1.39 -10.09 -13.34
N GLY A 187 0.42 -9.25 -13.74
CA GLY A 187 0.38 -8.62 -15.06
C GLY A 187 0.18 -9.60 -16.22
N ASN A 188 -0.37 -10.79 -15.95
CA ASN A 188 -0.81 -11.71 -16.99
C ASN A 188 -2.28 -11.40 -17.36
N PRO A 189 -2.65 -11.39 -18.66
CA PRO A 189 -3.99 -11.05 -19.15
C PRO A 189 -5.02 -12.18 -18.93
N VAL A 190 -4.97 -12.87 -17.78
CA VAL A 190 -5.94 -13.88 -17.37
C VAL A 190 -7.18 -13.21 -16.80
N GLU A 191 -8.34 -13.54 -17.36
CA GLU A 191 -9.61 -12.86 -17.04
C GLU A 191 -10.53 -13.68 -16.11
N VAL A 192 -10.34 -15.01 -16.04
CA VAL A 192 -11.30 -15.93 -15.40
C VAL A 192 -10.64 -16.71 -14.27
N TRP A 193 -11.31 -16.82 -13.11
CA TRP A 193 -10.77 -17.53 -11.95
C TRP A 193 -10.63 -19.04 -12.18
N ASN A 194 -11.46 -19.66 -13.02
CA ASN A 194 -11.31 -21.09 -13.35
C ASN A 194 -9.93 -21.43 -13.91
N GLU A 195 -9.33 -20.51 -14.66
CA GLU A 195 -7.95 -20.68 -15.13
C GLU A 195 -6.97 -20.63 -13.96
N ILE A 196 -7.19 -19.73 -13.01
CA ILE A 196 -6.40 -19.66 -11.77
C ILE A 196 -6.56 -20.94 -10.93
N SER A 197 -7.77 -21.50 -10.82
CA SER A 197 -8.03 -22.77 -10.09
C SER A 197 -7.13 -23.91 -10.55
N LYS A 198 -6.80 -23.98 -11.85
CA LYS A 198 -5.87 -24.99 -12.40
C LYS A 198 -4.49 -24.94 -11.74
N LEU A 199 -4.02 -23.75 -11.34
CA LEU A 199 -2.75 -23.59 -10.61
C LEU A 199 -2.81 -24.23 -9.22
N GLY A 200 -3.94 -24.15 -8.53
CA GLY A 200 -4.10 -24.75 -7.21
C GLY A 200 -4.05 -26.29 -7.25
N TYR A 201 -4.61 -26.91 -8.30
CA TYR A 201 -4.53 -28.36 -8.46
C TYR A 201 -3.10 -28.84 -8.72
N LEU A 202 -2.30 -28.05 -9.44
CA LEU A 202 -0.90 -28.36 -9.70
C LEU A 202 -0.01 -28.11 -8.48
N PHE A 203 -0.36 -27.11 -7.67
CA PHE A 203 0.40 -26.69 -6.51
C PHE A 203 -0.47 -26.79 -5.24
N PRO A 204 -0.80 -28.01 -4.78
CA PRO A 204 -1.78 -28.22 -3.72
C PRO A 204 -1.38 -27.63 -2.36
N ASN A 205 -0.09 -27.36 -2.16
CA ASN A 205 0.47 -26.76 -0.94
C ASN A 205 0.75 -25.26 -1.08
N LEU A 206 0.20 -24.60 -2.10
CA LEU A 206 0.41 -23.17 -2.34
C LEU A 206 -0.09 -22.34 -1.15
N LYS A 207 0.80 -21.53 -0.57
CA LYS A 207 0.54 -20.65 0.57
C LYS A 207 0.44 -19.18 0.18
N SER A 208 1.08 -18.78 -0.91
CA SER A 208 1.12 -17.40 -1.40
C SER A 208 0.86 -17.36 -2.89
N LEU A 209 -0.17 -16.61 -3.29
CA LEU A 209 -0.52 -16.39 -4.69
C LEU A 209 -0.61 -14.89 -4.98
N VAL A 210 0.16 -14.43 -5.96
CA VAL A 210 0.16 -13.02 -6.39
C VAL A 210 -0.44 -12.92 -7.79
N LEU A 211 -1.61 -12.29 -7.89
CA LEU A 211 -2.38 -12.06 -9.12
C LEU A 211 -2.56 -10.56 -9.38
N ALA A 212 -1.60 -9.74 -8.94
CA ALA A 212 -1.70 -8.30 -9.10
C ALA A 212 -1.76 -7.95 -10.60
N GLU A 213 -2.54 -6.95 -10.96
CA GLU A 213 -2.67 -6.46 -12.34
C GLU A 213 -3.13 -7.53 -13.35
N CYS A 214 -3.77 -8.61 -12.88
CA CYS A 214 -4.48 -9.54 -13.74
C CYS A 214 -5.93 -9.05 -13.93
N PRO A 215 -6.46 -8.97 -15.16
CA PRO A 215 -7.80 -8.44 -15.45
C PRO A 215 -8.93 -9.42 -15.06
N ILE A 216 -8.82 -10.07 -13.90
CA ILE A 216 -9.77 -11.07 -13.42
C ILE A 216 -11.11 -10.38 -13.14
N ARG A 217 -12.15 -10.80 -13.87
CA ARG A 217 -13.53 -10.32 -13.78
C ARG A 217 -14.44 -11.50 -13.45
N ARG A 218 -15.56 -11.28 -12.74
CA ARG A 218 -16.67 -12.24 -12.59
C ARG A 218 -16.20 -13.69 -12.47
N GLY A 219 -15.29 -13.91 -11.52
CA GLY A 219 -14.42 -15.09 -11.59
C GLY A 219 -15.05 -16.37 -11.05
N TRP A 220 -16.00 -16.26 -10.12
CA TRP A 220 -16.47 -17.42 -9.38
C TRP A 220 -17.61 -18.13 -10.11
N PRO A 221 -17.48 -19.41 -10.51
CA PRO A 221 -18.61 -20.20 -10.97
C PRO A 221 -19.79 -20.12 -10.01
N SER A 222 -21.00 -20.09 -10.55
CA SER A 222 -22.18 -20.32 -9.74
C SER A 222 -22.18 -21.79 -9.31
N GLU A 223 -22.22 -22.05 -8.00
CA GLU A 223 -22.25 -23.41 -7.45
C GLU A 223 -23.59 -24.14 -7.72
N SER A 224 -24.48 -23.47 -8.43
CA SER A 224 -25.81 -23.96 -8.77
C SER A 224 -25.77 -24.78 -10.07
N LYS A 225 -25.47 -26.07 -9.88
CA LYS A 225 -25.98 -27.27 -10.58
C LYS A 225 -24.87 -28.17 -11.14
N PRO A 226 -24.94 -29.50 -10.90
CA PRO A 226 -24.18 -30.45 -11.70
C PRO A 226 -24.68 -30.34 -13.15
N GLU A 227 -23.75 -30.12 -14.09
CA GLU A 227 -24.05 -30.37 -15.49
C GLU A 227 -24.41 -31.84 -15.65
N SER A 228 -25.32 -32.13 -16.58
CA SER A 228 -25.87 -33.46 -16.89
C SER A 228 -24.84 -34.51 -17.36
N ASN A 229 -23.54 -34.21 -17.25
CA ASN A 229 -22.43 -35.07 -17.66
C ASN A 229 -21.61 -35.66 -16.49
N GLY A 230 -22.09 -35.56 -15.24
CA GLY A 230 -21.49 -36.30 -14.11
C GLY A 230 -20.15 -35.77 -13.59
N MET A 231 -19.66 -34.63 -14.09
CA MET A 231 -18.59 -33.87 -13.43
C MET A 231 -19.22 -32.94 -12.41
N THR A 232 -19.06 -33.26 -11.13
CA THR A 232 -19.28 -32.30 -10.03
C THR A 232 -18.42 -31.07 -10.29
N ILE A 233 -19.03 -29.88 -10.37
CA ILE A 233 -18.27 -28.63 -10.38
C ILE A 233 -17.58 -28.53 -9.01
N GLU A 234 -16.30 -28.90 -8.96
CA GLU A 234 -15.47 -28.72 -7.78
C GLU A 234 -15.42 -27.22 -7.44
N SER A 235 -15.52 -26.91 -6.15
CA SER A 235 -15.59 -25.52 -5.72
C SER A 235 -14.30 -24.81 -6.14
N PRO A 236 -14.34 -23.57 -6.67
CA PRO A 236 -13.16 -22.80 -7.06
C PRO A 236 -12.18 -22.52 -5.89
N HIS A 237 -12.58 -22.85 -4.66
CA HIS A 237 -11.79 -22.76 -3.44
C HIS A 237 -11.04 -24.07 -3.10
N ASP A 238 -11.54 -25.22 -3.55
CA ASP A 238 -10.99 -26.55 -3.26
C ASP A 238 -9.50 -26.70 -3.63
N PRO A 239 -9.00 -26.11 -4.73
CA PRO A 239 -7.58 -26.21 -5.10
C PRO A 239 -6.64 -25.47 -4.13
N PHE A 240 -7.15 -24.56 -3.32
CA PHE A 240 -6.35 -23.59 -2.56
C PHE A 240 -6.54 -23.72 -1.04
N ARG A 241 -6.59 -24.96 -0.54
CA ARG A 241 -6.83 -25.21 0.90
C ARG A 241 -5.74 -24.64 1.80
N MET A 242 -4.51 -24.53 1.30
CA MET A 242 -3.35 -24.06 2.07
C MET A 242 -3.04 -22.57 1.87
N LEU A 243 -3.84 -21.86 1.07
CA LEU A 243 -3.57 -20.48 0.67
C LEU A 243 -3.75 -19.54 1.86
N ARG A 244 -2.65 -18.88 2.27
CA ARG A 244 -2.61 -17.93 3.40
C ARG A 244 -2.52 -16.48 2.96
N PHE A 245 -1.86 -16.23 1.83
CA PHE A 245 -1.66 -14.90 1.26
C PHE A 245 -2.20 -14.85 -0.16
N LEU A 246 -3.05 -13.87 -0.43
CA LEU A 246 -3.58 -13.59 -1.76
C LEU A 246 -3.43 -12.10 -2.08
N ASN A 247 -2.88 -11.80 -3.25
CA ASN A 247 -2.81 -10.42 -3.76
C ASN A 247 -3.61 -10.29 -5.05
N LEU A 248 -4.66 -9.46 -4.99
CA LEU A 248 -5.61 -9.13 -6.04
C LEU A 248 -5.58 -7.64 -6.39
N ASN A 249 -4.49 -6.93 -6.06
CA ASN A 249 -4.35 -5.52 -6.43
C ASN A 249 -4.50 -5.33 -7.94
N GLY A 250 -5.23 -4.31 -8.38
CA GLY A 250 -5.42 -4.01 -9.81
C GLY A 250 -6.22 -5.07 -10.58
N THR A 251 -6.92 -5.97 -9.87
CA THR A 251 -7.89 -6.88 -10.49
C THR A 251 -9.22 -6.16 -10.74
N LEU A 252 -10.10 -6.76 -11.55
CA LEU A 252 -11.32 -6.13 -12.03
C LEU A 252 -12.57 -6.60 -11.26
N LEU A 253 -12.38 -6.88 -9.97
CA LEU A 253 -13.45 -7.15 -9.02
C LEU A 253 -14.33 -5.91 -8.85
N SER A 254 -15.64 -6.08 -8.97
CA SER A 254 -16.58 -4.95 -9.04
C SER A 254 -17.78 -5.06 -8.10
N ILE A 255 -17.99 -6.20 -7.42
CA ILE A 255 -19.11 -6.39 -6.50
C ILE A 255 -18.68 -7.04 -5.17
N TRP A 256 -19.38 -6.73 -4.09
CA TRP A 256 -19.05 -7.25 -2.75
C TRP A 256 -19.26 -8.76 -2.61
N ASP A 257 -20.20 -9.34 -3.34
CA ASP A 257 -20.40 -10.81 -3.37
C ASP A 257 -19.11 -11.56 -3.76
N GLU A 258 -18.26 -10.98 -4.62
CA GLU A 258 -16.98 -11.59 -5.01
C GLU A 258 -15.96 -11.56 -3.87
N VAL A 259 -15.98 -10.50 -3.05
CA VAL A 259 -15.13 -10.37 -1.86
C VAL A 259 -15.56 -11.36 -0.79
N GLU A 260 -16.87 -11.51 -0.57
CA GLU A 260 -17.41 -12.42 0.44
C GLU A 260 -17.08 -13.89 0.12
N ARG A 261 -16.96 -14.24 -1.17
CA ARG A 261 -16.45 -15.56 -1.56
C ARG A 261 -15.02 -15.81 -1.12
N LEU A 262 -14.16 -14.78 -1.00
CA LEU A 262 -12.80 -14.94 -0.48
C LEU A 262 -12.78 -15.46 0.96
N ALA A 263 -13.83 -15.21 1.76
CA ALA A 263 -13.94 -15.73 3.11
C ALA A 263 -13.99 -17.26 3.18
N ARG A 264 -14.30 -17.92 2.05
CA ARG A 264 -14.41 -19.38 1.94
C ARG A 264 -13.05 -20.08 1.80
N PHE A 265 -11.98 -19.34 1.56
CA PHE A 265 -10.64 -19.93 1.63
C PHE A 265 -10.31 -20.29 3.09
N PRO A 266 -10.11 -21.58 3.41
CA PRO A 266 -10.07 -22.04 4.79
C PRO A 266 -8.83 -21.55 5.56
N ALA A 267 -7.76 -21.19 4.87
CA ALA A 267 -6.50 -20.78 5.47
C ALA A 267 -6.11 -19.32 5.18
N LEU A 268 -6.97 -18.53 4.51
CA LEU A 268 -6.61 -17.18 4.07
C LEU A 268 -6.48 -16.23 5.26
N LYS A 269 -5.28 -15.67 5.46
CA LYS A 269 -4.93 -14.76 6.56
C LYS A 269 -4.54 -13.37 6.11
N SER A 270 -3.97 -13.23 4.92
CA SER A 270 -3.54 -11.93 4.39
C SER A 270 -4.10 -11.71 3.01
N LEU A 271 -4.73 -10.54 2.81
CA LEU A 271 -5.29 -10.13 1.54
C LEU A 271 -4.75 -8.76 1.14
N ARG A 272 -4.36 -8.62 -0.13
CA ARG A 272 -4.15 -7.32 -0.78
C ARG A 272 -5.21 -7.16 -1.87
N ILE A 273 -5.99 -6.10 -1.80
CA ILE A 273 -7.10 -5.81 -2.70
C ILE A 273 -7.27 -4.28 -2.81
N GLN A 274 -6.41 -3.66 -3.62
CA GLN A 274 -6.41 -2.23 -3.93
C GLN A 274 -6.58 -2.02 -5.44
N GLY A 275 -7.07 -0.84 -5.86
CA GLY A 275 -7.21 -0.53 -7.29
C GLY A 275 -8.22 -1.43 -8.01
N CYS A 276 -9.27 -1.87 -7.30
CA CYS A 276 -10.38 -2.63 -7.90
C CYS A 276 -11.58 -1.70 -8.16
N PRO A 277 -12.30 -1.88 -9.29
CA PRO A 277 -13.52 -1.10 -9.62
C PRO A 277 -14.58 -1.09 -8.53
N LEU A 278 -14.62 -2.14 -7.68
CA LEU A 278 -15.45 -2.25 -6.47
C LEU A 278 -15.43 -0.99 -5.59
N PHE A 279 -14.31 -0.27 -5.56
CA PHE A 279 -14.12 0.88 -4.66
C PHE A 279 -14.44 2.23 -5.31
N GLU A 280 -14.73 2.25 -6.62
CA GLU A 280 -14.85 3.47 -7.43
C GLU A 280 -16.30 3.74 -7.86
N SER A 281 -17.09 2.70 -8.14
CA SER A 281 -18.46 2.84 -8.66
C SER A 281 -19.41 1.78 -8.08
N PRO A 282 -20.69 2.12 -7.77
CA PRO A 282 -21.37 3.40 -8.00
C PRO A 282 -21.10 4.47 -6.93
N ARG A 283 -20.28 4.17 -5.92
CA ARG A 283 -19.92 5.08 -4.83
C ARG A 283 -18.42 4.96 -4.54
N GLU A 284 -17.77 6.11 -4.41
CA GLU A 284 -16.42 6.17 -3.86
C GLU A 284 -16.46 5.97 -2.34
N TYR A 285 -15.66 5.03 -1.84
CA TYR A 285 -15.45 4.82 -0.42
C TYR A 285 -14.15 5.51 0.01
N THR A 286 -14.14 6.10 1.21
CA THR A 286 -12.89 6.49 1.88
C THR A 286 -12.05 5.26 2.20
N GLU A 287 -10.73 5.41 2.41
CA GLU A 287 -9.87 4.30 2.81
C GLU A 287 -10.35 3.61 4.09
N HIS A 288 -10.84 4.41 5.05
CA HIS A 288 -11.40 3.93 6.31
C HIS A 288 -12.65 3.06 6.08
N GLU A 289 -13.62 3.55 5.30
CA GLU A 289 -14.83 2.78 4.95
C GLU A 289 -14.47 1.48 4.20
N ARG A 290 -13.55 1.53 3.24
CA ARG A 290 -13.09 0.33 2.50
C ARG A 290 -12.55 -0.72 3.48
N ARG A 291 -11.70 -0.29 4.40
CA ARG A 291 -11.10 -1.17 5.40
C ARG A 291 -12.15 -1.79 6.32
N GLN A 292 -13.06 -0.99 6.88
CA GLN A 292 -14.15 -1.49 7.73
C GLN A 292 -15.04 -2.51 7.00
N LEU A 293 -15.44 -2.19 5.76
CA LEU A 293 -16.29 -3.05 4.94
C LEU A 293 -15.60 -4.38 4.57
N LEU A 294 -14.28 -4.37 4.37
CA LEU A 294 -13.49 -5.58 4.12
C LEU A 294 -13.35 -6.42 5.40
N ILE A 295 -13.00 -5.80 6.54
CA ILE A 295 -12.83 -6.50 7.83
C ILE A 295 -14.11 -7.21 8.23
N ALA A 296 -15.25 -6.52 8.16
CA ALA A 296 -16.55 -7.08 8.52
C ALA A 296 -16.94 -8.28 7.64
N ARG A 297 -16.51 -8.33 6.37
CA ARG A 297 -16.82 -9.41 5.42
C ARG A 297 -15.86 -10.59 5.45
N LEU A 298 -14.64 -10.38 5.95
CA LEU A 298 -13.55 -11.35 5.87
C LEU A 298 -13.12 -11.77 7.29
N PRO A 299 -13.87 -12.67 7.95
CA PRO A 299 -13.67 -13.01 9.36
C PRO A 299 -12.31 -13.67 9.64
N ASN A 300 -11.75 -14.38 8.66
CA ASN A 300 -10.48 -15.12 8.81
C ASN A 300 -9.23 -14.29 8.47
N VAL A 301 -9.39 -13.13 7.83
CA VAL A 301 -8.27 -12.29 7.38
C VAL A 301 -7.73 -11.47 8.55
N GLU A 302 -6.44 -11.58 8.81
CA GLU A 302 -5.69 -10.94 9.89
C GLU A 302 -4.95 -9.69 9.44
N THR A 303 -4.56 -9.59 8.16
CA THR A 303 -3.86 -8.42 7.60
C THR A 303 -4.42 -8.02 6.25
N LEU A 304 -4.70 -6.72 6.06
CA LEU A 304 -5.19 -6.13 4.82
C LEU A 304 -4.18 -5.14 4.25
N ASN A 305 -3.90 -5.25 2.95
CA ASN A 305 -3.15 -4.26 2.17
C ASN A 305 -1.76 -3.90 2.73
N GLY A 306 -1.11 -4.85 3.42
CA GLY A 306 0.20 -4.62 4.05
C GLY A 306 0.15 -3.75 5.31
N GLY A 307 -1.04 -3.42 5.81
CA GLY A 307 -1.23 -2.74 7.09
C GLY A 307 -1.00 -3.66 8.30
N GLY A 308 -1.13 -3.09 9.50
CA GLY A 308 -1.00 -3.81 10.75
C GLY A 308 -2.04 -4.93 10.93
N VAL A 309 -1.76 -5.81 11.90
CA VAL A 309 -2.68 -6.88 12.31
C VAL A 309 -4.00 -6.28 12.76
N ILE A 310 -5.10 -6.81 12.23
CA ILE A 310 -6.45 -6.42 12.61
C ILE A 310 -6.69 -6.87 14.06
N SER A 311 -6.84 -5.91 14.96
CA SER A 311 -7.12 -6.20 16.37
C SER A 311 -8.56 -6.69 16.57
N SER A 312 -8.81 -7.37 17.69
CA SER A 312 -10.17 -7.78 18.06
C SER A 312 -11.12 -6.57 18.20
N GLN A 313 -10.62 -5.45 18.74
CA GLN A 313 -11.40 -4.20 18.87
C GLN A 313 -11.75 -3.64 17.50
N GLU A 314 -10.77 -3.54 16.59
CA GLU A 314 -11.00 -3.04 15.23
C GLU A 314 -12.00 -3.92 14.47
N ARG A 315 -11.95 -5.24 14.67
CA ARG A 315 -12.89 -6.17 14.07
C ARG A 315 -14.31 -5.95 14.59
N GLU A 316 -14.48 -5.88 15.92
CA GLU A 316 -15.79 -5.59 16.52
C GLU A 316 -16.33 -4.24 16.01
N ASP A 317 -15.50 -3.19 16.00
CA ASP A 317 -15.89 -1.87 15.52
C ASP A 317 -16.33 -1.89 14.06
N ALA A 318 -15.59 -2.60 13.20
CA ALA A 318 -15.91 -2.76 11.78
C ALA A 318 -17.22 -3.55 11.57
N GLU A 319 -17.44 -4.63 12.32
CA GLU A 319 -18.67 -5.43 12.25
C GLU A 319 -19.89 -4.63 12.72
N ARG A 320 -19.76 -3.84 13.79
CA ARG A 320 -20.83 -2.95 14.26
C ARG A 320 -21.10 -1.80 13.28
N ALA A 321 -20.05 -1.23 12.69
CA ALA A 321 -20.18 -0.23 11.64
C ALA A 321 -20.88 -0.80 10.41
N PHE A 322 -20.59 -2.05 10.03
CA PHE A 322 -21.28 -2.74 8.94
C PHE A 322 -22.78 -2.90 9.19
N ILE A 323 -23.18 -3.31 10.41
CA ILE A 323 -24.60 -3.40 10.77
C ILE A 323 -25.27 -2.03 10.59
N ARG A 324 -24.72 -0.97 11.18
CA ARG A 324 -25.27 0.39 11.06
C ARG A 324 -25.34 0.86 9.62
N TYR A 325 -24.30 0.58 8.82
CA TYR A 325 -24.23 0.95 7.41
C TYR A 325 -25.43 0.43 6.60
N TYR A 326 -25.92 -0.77 6.91
CA TYR A 326 -27.09 -1.36 6.23
C TYR A 326 -28.43 -1.11 6.94
N MET A 327 -28.42 -0.78 8.24
CA MET A 327 -29.63 -0.38 8.96
C MET A 327 -30.22 0.94 8.42
N ASP A 328 -29.36 1.90 8.10
CA ASP A 328 -29.77 3.25 7.71
C ASP A 328 -30.16 3.39 6.22
N LYS A 329 -30.10 2.29 5.43
CA LYS A 329 -30.37 2.31 3.99
C LYS A 329 -31.85 2.04 3.66
N PRO A 330 -32.43 2.76 2.67
CA PRO A 330 -33.78 2.48 2.19
C PRO A 330 -33.87 1.05 1.62
N GLU A 331 -35.06 0.47 1.65
CA GLU A 331 -35.35 -0.93 1.28
C GLU A 331 -34.83 -1.32 -0.12
N ALA A 332 -34.80 -0.36 -1.06
CA ALA A 332 -34.23 -0.55 -2.41
C ALA A 332 -32.69 -0.72 -2.45
N ASP A 333 -32.00 -0.19 -1.44
CA ASP A 333 -30.54 -0.30 -1.24
C ASP A 333 -30.17 -1.36 -0.19
N ARG A 334 -31.17 -2.04 0.38
CA ARG A 334 -30.94 -3.14 1.32
C ARG A 334 -30.32 -4.34 0.60
N PRO A 335 -29.61 -5.22 1.34
CA PRO A 335 -28.93 -6.39 0.80
C PRO A 335 -29.82 -7.43 0.10
N GLU A 336 -31.12 -7.22 -0.06
CA GLU A 336 -32.08 -8.22 -0.58
C GLU A 336 -31.75 -8.69 -2.01
N ARG A 337 -30.98 -7.90 -2.78
CA ARG A 337 -30.44 -8.31 -4.10
C ARG A 337 -29.07 -9.00 -4.04
N GLN A 338 -28.33 -8.87 -2.94
CA GLN A 338 -27.00 -9.45 -2.70
C GLN A 338 -27.09 -10.48 -1.57
N VAL A 339 -27.42 -11.72 -1.97
CA VAL A 339 -27.70 -12.84 -1.05
C VAL A 339 -26.57 -13.04 -0.03
N SER A 340 -25.31 -12.88 -0.44
CA SER A 340 -24.17 -13.05 0.47
C SER A 340 -24.11 -11.94 1.51
N THR A 341 -24.24 -10.68 1.09
CA THR A 341 -24.26 -9.54 2.01
C THR A 341 -25.41 -9.63 3.01
N LEU A 342 -26.58 -10.12 2.61
CA LEU A 342 -27.72 -10.34 3.52
C LEU A 342 -27.43 -11.43 4.56
N ALA A 343 -26.81 -12.53 4.13
CA ALA A 343 -26.38 -13.59 5.04
C ALA A 343 -25.36 -13.05 6.05
N LYS A 344 -24.39 -12.25 5.59
CA LYS A 344 -23.38 -11.65 6.47
C LYS A 344 -23.99 -10.63 7.45
N TYR A 345 -24.91 -9.79 6.99
CA TYR A 345 -25.65 -8.88 7.86
C TYR A 345 -26.40 -9.64 8.97
N SER A 346 -27.12 -10.70 8.59
CA SER A 346 -27.91 -11.52 9.53
C SER A 346 -27.01 -12.22 10.55
N GLU A 347 -25.86 -12.74 10.12
CA GLU A 347 -24.83 -13.31 10.99
C GLU A 347 -24.32 -12.29 12.01
N LEU A 348 -23.95 -11.08 11.56
CA LEU A 348 -23.42 -10.05 12.45
C LEU A 348 -24.48 -9.53 13.43
N VAL A 349 -25.74 -9.40 13.02
CA VAL A 349 -26.85 -9.04 13.94
C VAL A 349 -27.07 -10.14 14.99
N ALA A 350 -26.89 -11.41 14.64
CA ALA A 350 -26.99 -12.50 15.61
C ALA A 350 -25.86 -12.47 16.66
N ILE A 351 -24.68 -11.95 16.29
CA ILE A 351 -23.52 -11.82 17.18
C ILE A 351 -23.61 -10.56 18.06
N HIS A 352 -23.89 -9.41 17.45
CA HIS A 352 -23.80 -8.08 18.11
C HIS A 352 -25.14 -7.53 18.60
N GLY A 353 -26.25 -8.17 18.22
CA GLY A 353 -27.60 -7.67 18.46
C GLY A 353 -28.00 -6.54 17.50
N LYS A 354 -29.21 -6.02 17.71
CA LYS A 354 -29.68 -4.82 16.99
C LYS A 354 -29.08 -3.59 17.66
N LEU A 355 -28.32 -2.81 16.89
CA LEU A 355 -27.66 -1.61 17.39
C LEU A 355 -28.60 -0.40 17.34
N ASP A 356 -28.47 0.50 18.31
CA ASP A 356 -29.16 1.79 18.25
C ASP A 356 -28.50 2.73 17.22
N PRO A 357 -29.28 3.62 16.58
CA PRO A 357 -28.75 4.68 15.73
C PRO A 357 -27.76 5.57 16.51
N LEU A 358 -26.66 5.98 15.85
CA LEU A 358 -25.72 6.91 16.46
C LEU A 358 -26.37 8.29 16.64
N VAL A 359 -26.27 8.86 17.84
CA VAL A 359 -26.69 10.24 18.10
C VAL A 359 -25.74 11.18 17.35
N ASN A 360 -26.30 12.06 16.51
CA ASN A 360 -25.51 13.10 15.86
C ASN A 360 -25.17 14.20 16.88
N VAL A 361 -23.93 14.23 17.35
CA VAL A 361 -23.42 15.27 18.24
C VAL A 361 -22.49 16.17 17.43
N ASP A 362 -22.91 17.41 17.18
CA ASP A 362 -22.06 18.43 16.56
C ASP A 362 -21.03 18.92 17.59
N LEU A 363 -19.77 18.52 17.41
CA LEU A 363 -18.63 18.94 18.24
C LEU A 363 -17.91 20.17 17.66
N THR A 364 -18.48 20.84 16.64
CA THR A 364 -17.88 22.03 16.03
C THR A 364 -17.81 23.17 17.07
N PRO A 365 -16.63 23.76 17.33
CA PRO A 365 -16.51 24.87 18.27
C PRO A 365 -17.42 26.05 17.91
N GLU A 366 -18.12 26.62 18.90
CA GLU A 366 -19.04 27.74 18.68
C GLU A 366 -18.31 28.97 18.13
N LYS A 367 -18.68 29.39 16.91
CA LYS A 367 -18.08 30.58 16.26
C LYS A 367 -18.68 31.89 16.77
N ARG A 368 -19.88 31.86 17.34
CA ARG A 368 -20.61 33.05 17.78
C ARG A 368 -21.12 32.87 19.21
N VAL A 369 -20.72 33.78 20.08
CA VAL A 369 -21.10 33.79 21.50
C VAL A 369 -21.89 35.05 21.84
N LYS A 370 -22.84 34.95 22.77
CA LYS A 370 -23.59 36.10 23.31
C LYS A 370 -22.86 36.66 24.52
N VAL A 371 -22.43 37.91 24.42
CA VAL A 371 -21.62 38.61 25.42
C VAL A 371 -22.36 39.86 25.89
N THR A 372 -22.31 40.13 27.18
CA THR A 372 -22.85 41.34 27.80
C THR A 372 -21.82 42.46 27.70
N PHE A 373 -22.20 43.61 27.14
CA PHE A 373 -21.36 44.79 27.03
C PHE A 373 -21.83 45.86 28.02
N THR A 374 -20.91 46.35 28.84
CA THR A 374 -21.22 47.33 29.90
C THR A 374 -20.44 48.63 29.66
N TYR A 375 -21.12 49.77 29.60
CA TYR A 375 -20.51 51.11 29.50
C TYR A 375 -21.27 52.13 30.36
N GLY A 376 -20.71 52.51 31.51
CA GLY A 376 -21.45 53.31 32.50
C GLY A 376 -22.72 52.57 32.93
N ASP A 377 -23.89 53.21 32.80
CA ASP A 377 -25.20 52.60 33.08
C ASP A 377 -25.78 51.82 31.88
N LEU A 378 -25.13 51.84 30.72
CA LEU A 378 -25.58 51.13 29.53
C LEU A 378 -25.13 49.66 29.57
N VAL A 379 -26.08 48.74 29.50
CA VAL A 379 -25.83 47.29 29.42
C VAL A 379 -26.56 46.74 28.20
N GLU A 380 -25.83 46.06 27.29
CA GLU A 380 -26.42 45.47 26.08
C GLU A 380 -25.81 44.09 25.79
N VAL A 381 -26.64 43.09 25.47
CA VAL A 381 -26.16 41.77 25.05
C VAL A 381 -26.06 41.70 23.53
N ARG A 382 -24.86 41.38 22.99
CA ARG A 382 -24.65 41.22 21.54
C ARG A 382 -24.00 39.88 21.20
N SER A 383 -24.32 39.38 20.01
CA SER A 383 -23.63 38.22 19.43
C SER A 383 -22.30 38.64 18.80
N VAL A 384 -21.23 38.02 19.27
CA VAL A 384 -19.84 38.28 18.88
C VAL A 384 -19.27 37.07 18.16
N ASP A 385 -18.57 37.31 17.06
CA ASP A 385 -17.80 36.30 16.34
C ASP A 385 -16.39 36.23 16.92
N VAL A 386 -16.04 35.07 17.51
CA VAL A 386 -14.78 34.92 18.27
C VAL A 386 -13.53 34.90 17.38
N TYR A 387 -13.67 34.80 16.06
CA TYR A 387 -12.54 34.86 15.12
C TYR A 387 -12.11 36.27 14.74
N ARG A 388 -12.92 37.28 15.12
CA ARG A 388 -12.59 38.69 14.92
C ARG A 388 -11.47 39.16 15.82
N THR A 389 -10.85 40.27 15.45
CA THR A 389 -9.84 40.94 16.28
C THR A 389 -10.48 41.88 17.30
N VAL A 390 -9.72 42.24 18.36
CA VAL A 390 -10.15 43.26 19.34
C VAL A 390 -10.47 44.59 18.64
N PHE A 391 -9.72 44.98 17.61
CA PHE A 391 -9.97 46.21 16.87
C PHE A 391 -11.32 46.18 16.13
N GLU A 392 -11.60 45.10 15.42
CA GLU A 392 -12.89 44.92 14.73
C GLU A 392 -14.08 44.91 15.69
N LEU A 393 -13.90 44.37 16.90
CA LEU A 393 -14.90 44.45 17.95
C LEU A 393 -15.13 45.91 18.39
N LYS A 394 -14.06 46.67 18.66
CA LYS A 394 -14.16 48.09 19.02
C LYS A 394 -14.89 48.90 17.94
N THR A 395 -14.59 48.69 16.67
CA THR A 395 -15.27 49.35 15.54
C THR A 395 -16.78 49.08 15.54
N LYS A 396 -17.19 47.85 15.85
CA LYS A 396 -18.62 47.51 15.94
C LYS A 396 -19.31 48.18 17.13
N LEU A 397 -18.60 48.33 18.24
CA LEU A 397 -19.12 48.95 19.46
C LEU A 397 -19.26 50.48 19.34
N GLU A 398 -18.63 51.12 18.34
CA GLU A 398 -18.78 52.58 18.11
C GLU A 398 -20.25 52.99 17.97
N SER A 399 -21.05 52.15 17.29
CA SER A 399 -22.48 52.35 17.11
C SER A 399 -23.25 52.39 18.43
N MET A 400 -22.81 51.61 19.42
CA MET A 400 -23.43 51.43 20.74
C MET A 400 -23.07 52.59 21.67
N VAL A 401 -21.77 52.84 21.87
CA VAL A 401 -21.30 53.75 22.93
C VAL A 401 -20.93 55.15 22.41
N LYS A 402 -21.03 55.40 21.10
CA LYS A 402 -20.70 56.68 20.43
C LYS A 402 -19.28 57.18 20.71
N ILE A 403 -18.34 56.27 20.98
CA ILE A 403 -16.92 56.55 21.14
C ILE A 403 -16.18 55.96 19.93
N PRO A 404 -15.18 56.64 19.34
CA PRO A 404 -14.32 56.04 18.32
C PRO A 404 -13.49 54.87 18.85
N ALA A 405 -13.27 53.81 18.06
CA ALA A 405 -12.59 52.58 18.45
C ALA A 405 -11.19 52.81 19.05
N ASN A 406 -10.44 53.77 18.51
CA ASN A 406 -9.11 54.14 19.02
C ASN A 406 -9.14 54.80 20.42
N ARG A 407 -10.29 55.32 20.84
CA ARG A 407 -10.55 55.94 22.16
C ARG A 407 -11.20 54.97 23.16
N MET A 408 -11.44 53.72 22.79
CA MET A 408 -11.97 52.69 23.69
C MET A 408 -10.87 51.85 24.35
N ARG A 409 -11.13 51.49 25.61
CA ARG A 409 -10.52 50.37 26.33
C ARG A 409 -11.60 49.32 26.55
N LEU A 410 -11.24 48.05 26.36
CA LEU A 410 -12.14 46.93 26.59
C LEU A 410 -11.53 46.06 27.68
N PHE A 411 -12.33 45.63 28.63
CA PHE A 411 -11.94 44.72 29.69
C PHE A 411 -12.83 43.49 29.65
N TYR A 412 -12.24 42.33 29.41
CA TYR A 412 -12.95 41.06 29.42
C TYR A 412 -13.11 40.56 30.85
N VAL A 413 -14.30 40.10 31.18
CA VAL A 413 -14.65 39.51 32.47
C VAL A 413 -15.25 38.13 32.23
N ASP A 414 -14.43 37.12 32.55
CA ASP A 414 -14.87 35.74 32.68
C ASP A 414 -15.79 35.63 33.91
N GLN A 415 -17.05 35.27 33.72
CA GLN A 415 -18.02 35.23 34.83
C GLN A 415 -17.77 34.06 35.78
N GLU A 416 -17.12 32.98 35.35
CA GLU A 416 -16.74 31.85 36.21
C GLU A 416 -15.55 32.23 37.10
N MET A 417 -14.61 33.01 36.56
CA MET A 417 -13.35 33.38 37.24
C MET A 417 -13.34 34.80 37.82
N LYS A 418 -14.47 35.52 37.77
CA LYS A 418 -14.62 36.92 38.19
C LYS A 418 -14.12 37.19 39.61
N ALA A 419 -14.30 36.23 40.53
CA ALA A 419 -13.88 36.33 41.93
C ALA A 419 -12.35 36.22 42.13
N GLN A 420 -11.61 35.66 41.17
CA GLN A 420 -10.18 35.36 41.31
C GLN A 420 -9.27 36.30 40.51
N TYR A 421 -9.66 36.69 39.28
CA TYR A 421 -8.73 37.37 38.35
C TYR A 421 -9.14 38.78 37.92
N GLY A 422 -10.35 39.24 38.27
CA GLY A 422 -10.83 40.56 37.87
C GLY A 422 -10.88 40.77 36.35
N PRO A 423 -11.19 41.99 35.86
CA PRO A 423 -11.25 42.27 34.43
C PRO A 423 -9.87 42.28 33.74
N GLU A 424 -9.70 41.51 32.67
CA GLU A 424 -8.49 41.51 31.81
C GLU A 424 -8.60 42.60 30.74
N GLU A 425 -7.65 43.54 30.69
CA GLU A 425 -7.64 44.54 29.60
C GLU A 425 -7.24 43.92 28.26
N MET A 426 -8.07 44.14 27.23
CA MET A 426 -7.84 43.67 25.87
C MET A 426 -6.88 44.62 25.13
N LEU A 427 -5.60 44.58 25.51
CA LEU A 427 -4.56 45.53 25.10
C LEU A 427 -4.20 45.46 23.61
N TYR A 428 -4.19 44.26 23.02
CA TYR A 428 -3.63 44.02 21.70
C TYR A 428 -4.72 44.08 20.61
N PRO A 429 -4.74 45.12 19.73
CA PRO A 429 -5.81 45.31 18.76
C PRO A 429 -5.94 44.16 17.75
N ASN A 430 -4.82 43.51 17.40
CA ASN A 430 -4.76 42.41 16.43
C ASN A 430 -5.00 41.02 17.07
N LYS A 431 -5.13 40.91 18.40
CA LYS A 431 -5.41 39.63 19.07
C LYS A 431 -6.84 39.19 18.71
N GLN A 432 -7.00 37.94 18.30
CA GLN A 432 -8.31 37.37 18.01
C GLN A 432 -9.06 37.05 19.32
N LEU A 433 -10.37 37.21 19.30
CA LEU A 433 -11.22 37.12 20.50
C LEU A 433 -11.25 35.71 21.13
N TYR A 434 -11.14 34.63 20.33
CA TYR A 434 -11.10 33.26 20.87
C TYR A 434 -9.92 33.03 21.81
N ARG A 435 -8.86 33.85 21.74
CA ARG A 435 -7.70 33.75 22.66
C ARG A 435 -8.00 34.21 24.08
N TYR A 436 -9.18 34.80 24.32
CA TYR A 436 -9.68 35.10 25.65
C TYR A 436 -10.64 34.02 26.17
N ASN A 437 -10.87 32.94 25.41
CA ASN A 437 -11.80 31.85 25.75
C ASN A 437 -13.23 32.33 26.08
N ILE A 438 -13.69 33.38 25.40
CA ILE A 438 -15.01 34.00 25.62
C ILE A 438 -16.12 32.97 25.39
N ARG A 439 -17.02 32.82 26.37
CA ARG A 439 -18.20 31.94 26.37
C ARG A 439 -19.50 32.74 26.34
N ASN A 440 -20.61 32.03 26.13
CA ASN A 440 -21.94 32.61 26.26
C ASN A 440 -22.19 33.07 27.70
N GLY A 441 -22.62 34.32 27.86
CA GLY A 441 -22.93 34.91 29.17
C GLY A 441 -21.80 35.74 29.78
N ASP A 442 -20.60 35.72 29.19
CA ASP A 442 -19.48 36.55 29.67
C ASP A 442 -19.72 38.05 29.45
N GLU A 443 -18.87 38.88 30.06
CA GLU A 443 -19.01 40.34 30.05
C GLU A 443 -17.76 41.02 29.47
N ILE A 444 -17.96 42.08 28.69
CA ILE A 444 -16.91 43.00 28.25
C ILE A 444 -17.29 44.42 28.69
N ILE A 445 -16.48 44.97 29.58
CA ILE A 445 -16.62 46.34 30.07
C ILE A 445 -15.91 47.28 29.10
N ILE A 446 -16.60 48.33 28.67
CA ILE A 446 -16.09 49.37 27.79
C ILE A 446 -15.75 50.57 28.66
N ASP A 447 -14.59 51.19 28.42
CA ASP A 447 -14.19 52.43 29.06
C ASP A 447 -13.63 53.43 28.04
N SER A 448 -13.80 54.71 28.33
CA SER A 448 -13.34 55.81 27.50
C SER A 448 -11.96 56.29 27.94
N LYS A 449 -11.01 56.37 27.02
CA LYS A 449 -9.67 56.93 27.28
C LYS A 449 -9.69 58.42 27.70
N LEU A 450 -10.82 59.12 27.55
CA LEU A 450 -10.97 60.55 27.86
C LEU A 450 -11.38 60.83 29.32
N ASN A 451 -11.80 59.83 30.10
CA ASN A 451 -12.35 60.03 31.45
C ASN A 451 -11.33 60.37 32.56
N ARG A 452 -10.07 60.67 32.25
CA ARG A 452 -9.03 60.98 33.26
C ARG A 452 -9.01 62.40 33.83
N PHE A 453 -9.85 63.32 33.36
CA PHE A 453 -9.81 64.73 33.79
C PHE A 453 -11.00 65.22 34.64
N ALA A 454 -11.88 64.33 35.13
CA ALA A 454 -13.10 64.73 35.84
C ALA A 454 -13.21 64.27 37.30
N SER A 455 -12.10 63.92 37.98
CA SER A 455 -12.12 63.52 39.39
C SER A 455 -11.01 64.16 40.24
N THR A 456 -10.90 65.49 40.20
CA THR A 456 -10.30 66.28 41.30
C THR A 456 -11.03 67.61 41.46
N SER A 457 -12.21 67.60 42.09
CA SER A 457 -12.81 68.78 42.73
C SER A 457 -14.06 68.43 43.56
N SER A 458 -13.86 68.13 44.84
CA SER A 458 -14.75 68.56 45.94
C SER A 458 -14.01 68.37 47.27
N THR A 459 -13.37 69.43 47.76
CA THR A 459 -13.88 70.39 48.76
C THR A 459 -13.91 69.82 50.18
N THR A 460 -12.84 70.14 50.90
CA THR A 460 -12.74 70.29 52.35
C THR A 460 -13.95 71.01 52.95
N SER A 461 -14.61 70.38 53.93
CA SER A 461 -15.36 71.07 54.97
C SER A 461 -14.68 70.83 56.32
N SER A 462 -14.39 71.94 56.98
CA SER A 462 -13.72 72.08 58.25
C SER A 462 -14.57 71.59 59.42
N ILE A 463 -13.97 70.86 60.36
CA ILE A 463 -14.44 70.78 61.74
C ILE A 463 -13.28 71.25 62.63
N ARG A 464 -13.49 72.38 63.30
CA ARG A 464 -12.76 72.80 64.50
C ARG A 464 -13.79 72.90 65.63
N SER A 465 -13.36 72.41 66.79
CA SER A 465 -14.01 72.31 68.11
C SER A 465 -15.24 71.43 68.20
#